data_AF-A0A094F044-F1
#
_entry.id   AF-A0A094F044-F1
#
_cell.length_a   1.000
_cell.length_b   1.000
_cell.length_c   1.000
_cell.angle_alpha   90.00
_cell.angle_beta   90.00
_cell.angle_gamma   90.00
#
_symmetry.space_group_name_H-M   'P 1'
#
loop_
_entity.id
_entity.type
_entity.pdbx_description
1 polymer ?
#
loop_
_entity_poly.entity_id
_entity_poly.type
_entity_poly.pdbx_seq_one_letter_code
_entity_poly.pdbx_strand_id
1 'polypeptide(L)'
;MATPSLRLLRLRPRTTTTPLTSASFLSAQTPHRASYHSSNHPPPPGPFTPIETSILSSALPHIPVHGFTPTTLHLGAKDAGYLDASTNLFPAGAFSLVHYHLYTQRQALAARTDITNPPAPIDANGKPGRPAGVGAKVKALTWARLQANAPIIDKYPEALALMSLFGNISPSLRELSALSDEIWFLAGDVAVDSSWYTKR
;
A
#
# COMPACT_ATOMS: atom_id res chain seq x y z
N MET A 1 52.15 60.09 36.58
CA MET A 1 52.21 58.78 35.88
C MET A 1 51.35 57.81 36.66
N ALA A 2 50.11 57.57 36.20
CA ALA A 2 49.13 56.72 36.87
C ALA A 2 48.99 55.41 36.09
N THR A 3 49.34 54.29 36.72
CA THR A 3 49.17 52.94 36.16
C THR A 3 47.86 52.32 36.68
N PRO A 4 46.97 51.82 35.81
CA PRO A 4 45.71 51.21 36.23
C PRO A 4 45.91 49.77 36.70
N SER A 5 45.35 49.45 37.86
CA SER A 5 45.32 48.09 38.43
C SER A 5 44.18 47.28 37.80
N LEU A 6 44.52 46.18 37.14
CA LEU A 6 43.59 45.30 36.43
C LEU A 6 42.74 44.50 37.43
N ARG A 7 41.45 44.83 37.52
CA ARG A 7 40.44 44.02 38.22
C ARG A 7 40.17 42.74 37.43
N LEU A 8 40.63 41.61 37.94
CA LEU A 8 40.27 40.28 37.44
C LEU A 8 38.76 40.04 37.65
N LEU A 9 38.01 40.05 36.55
CA LEU A 9 36.61 39.60 36.50
C LEU A 9 36.57 38.08 36.69
N ARG A 10 36.27 37.63 37.92
CA ARG A 10 35.88 36.24 38.18
C ARG A 10 34.52 35.98 37.53
N LEU A 11 34.53 35.38 36.35
CA LEU A 11 33.32 34.82 35.74
C LEU A 11 32.87 33.62 36.59
N ARG A 12 31.72 33.75 37.25
CA ARG A 12 31.02 32.62 37.89
C ARG A 12 30.37 31.78 36.79
N PRO A 13 30.55 30.45 36.77
CA PRO A 13 29.80 29.59 35.85
C PRO A 13 28.32 29.62 36.26
N ARG A 14 27.48 30.05 35.32
CA ARG A 14 26.02 30.07 35.46
C ARG A 14 25.52 28.64 35.24
N THR A 15 25.30 27.89 36.32
CA THR A 15 24.61 26.60 36.27
C THR A 15 23.15 26.86 35.92
N THR A 16 22.86 26.87 34.62
CA THR A 16 21.50 26.94 34.11
C THR A 16 21.02 25.50 34.00
N THR A 17 20.40 25.00 35.07
CA THR A 17 19.77 23.68 35.09
C THR A 17 18.50 23.77 34.26
N THR A 18 18.60 23.47 32.96
CA THR A 18 17.43 23.27 32.11
C THR A 18 16.77 21.95 32.49
N PRO A 19 15.48 21.91 32.86
CA PRO A 19 14.79 20.64 32.99
C PRO A 19 14.68 20.01 31.59
N LEU A 20 15.34 18.86 31.41
CA LEU A 20 15.09 17.94 30.30
C LEU A 20 13.64 17.46 30.45
N THR A 21 12.72 18.16 29.81
CA THR A 21 11.39 17.64 29.52
C THR A 21 11.57 16.62 28.40
N SER A 22 11.90 15.38 28.79
CA SER A 22 11.68 14.21 27.96
C SER A 22 10.19 14.08 27.72
N ALA A 23 9.67 14.85 26.77
CA ALA A 23 8.37 14.58 26.17
C ALA A 23 8.55 13.34 25.30
N SER A 24 8.45 12.18 25.94
CA SER A 24 8.23 10.92 25.25
C SER A 24 6.88 11.03 24.55
N PHE A 25 6.86 11.55 23.34
CA PHE A 25 5.73 11.38 22.42
C PHE A 25 5.72 9.92 22.00
N LEU A 26 5.30 9.05 22.91
CA LEU A 26 4.69 7.79 22.55
C LEU A 26 3.39 8.19 21.84
N SER A 27 3.50 8.41 20.52
CA SER A 27 2.36 8.28 19.64
C SER A 27 1.90 6.84 19.82
N ALA A 28 0.98 6.64 20.75
CA ALA A 28 0.20 5.43 20.82
C ALA A 28 -0.60 5.40 19.52
N GLN A 29 0.00 4.83 18.47
CA GLN A 29 -0.78 4.27 17.39
C GLN A 29 -1.67 3.26 18.07
N THR A 30 -2.94 3.64 18.24
CA THR A 30 -3.98 2.70 18.63
C THR A 30 -3.85 1.52 17.68
N PRO A 31 -3.65 0.29 18.19
CA PRO A 31 -3.75 -0.85 17.31
C PRO A 31 -5.17 -0.79 16.75
N HIS A 32 -5.30 -0.58 15.45
CA HIS A 32 -6.58 -0.72 14.77
C HIS A 32 -7.04 -2.14 15.06
N ARG A 33 -7.95 -2.23 16.01
CA ARG A 33 -8.57 -3.45 16.51
C ARG A 33 -9.10 -4.17 15.28
N ALA A 34 -8.74 -5.44 15.13
CA ALA A 34 -9.09 -6.27 13.98
C ALA A 34 -10.52 -5.98 13.52
N SER A 35 -10.63 -5.38 12.34
CA SER A 35 -11.90 -5.08 11.71
C SER A 35 -12.57 -6.41 11.39
N TYR A 36 -13.50 -6.84 12.25
CA TYR A 36 -14.53 -7.77 11.84
C TYR A 36 -15.17 -7.17 10.59
N HIS A 37 -15.04 -7.86 9.46
CA HIS A 37 -15.52 -7.40 8.15
C HIS A 37 -17.06 -7.27 8.19
N SER A 38 -17.54 -6.13 8.66
CA SER A 38 -18.95 -5.76 8.53
C SER A 38 -19.11 -5.06 7.18
N SER A 39 -19.96 -5.61 6.32
CA SER A 39 -20.36 -4.99 5.06
C SER A 39 -21.04 -3.63 5.24
N ASN A 40 -21.40 -3.27 6.48
CA ASN A 40 -22.08 -2.02 6.82
C ASN A 40 -21.13 -0.89 7.25
N HIS A 41 -19.81 -1.13 7.29
CA HIS A 41 -18.84 -0.08 7.61
C HIS A 41 -18.18 0.42 6.31
N PRO A 42 -18.07 1.75 6.10
CA PRO A 42 -17.35 2.26 4.94
C PRO A 42 -15.89 1.78 4.97
N PRO A 43 -15.29 1.48 3.81
CA PRO A 43 -13.89 1.09 3.78
C PRO A 43 -13.03 2.22 4.37
N PRO A 44 -11.96 1.89 5.11
CA PRO A 44 -11.02 2.90 5.59
C PRO A 44 -10.44 3.67 4.39
N PRO A 45 -10.03 4.93 4.57
CA PRO A 45 -9.39 5.69 3.51
C PRO A 45 -8.16 4.93 2.98
N GLY A 46 -7.95 5.01 1.67
CA GLY A 46 -6.80 4.37 1.02
C GLY A 46 -5.46 4.92 1.55
N PRO A 47 -4.34 4.22 1.30
CA PRO A 47 -3.03 4.59 1.83
C PRO A 47 -2.42 5.83 1.18
N PHE A 48 -2.98 6.31 0.06
CA PHE A 48 -2.45 7.42 -0.73
C PHE A 48 -3.34 8.65 -0.63
N THR A 49 -2.71 9.83 -0.58
CA THR A 49 -3.44 11.10 -0.68
C THR A 49 -4.00 11.31 -2.11
N PRO A 50 -4.97 12.21 -2.31
CA PRO A 50 -5.49 12.49 -3.65
C PRO A 50 -4.41 12.98 -4.63
N ILE A 51 -3.45 13.76 -4.14
CA ILE A 51 -2.32 14.27 -4.94
C ILE A 51 -1.38 13.12 -5.32
N GLU A 52 -1.00 12.29 -4.36
CA GLU A 52 -0.19 11.10 -4.62
C GLU A 52 -0.87 10.18 -5.63
N THR A 53 -2.18 9.95 -5.48
CA THR A 53 -2.99 9.14 -6.39
C THR A 53 -2.98 9.70 -7.81
N SER A 54 -3.08 11.02 -7.96
CA SER A 54 -3.02 11.69 -9.27
C SER A 54 -1.67 11.47 -9.96
N ILE A 55 -0.58 11.65 -9.23
CA ILE A 55 0.78 11.45 -9.73
C ILE A 55 1.04 9.98 -10.07
N LEU A 56 0.72 9.06 -9.15
CA LEU A 56 0.98 7.62 -9.33
C LEU A 56 0.11 7.03 -10.45
N SER A 57 -1.15 7.44 -10.59
CA SER A 57 -2.01 6.99 -11.67
C SER A 57 -1.49 7.44 -13.04
N SER A 58 -0.99 8.67 -13.14
CA SER A 58 -0.34 9.20 -14.36
C SER A 58 1.01 8.53 -14.65
N ALA A 59 1.68 7.97 -13.63
CA ALA A 59 2.95 7.25 -13.79
C ALA A 59 2.79 5.82 -14.33
N LEU A 60 1.66 5.14 -14.08
CA LEU A 60 1.46 3.73 -14.45
C LEU A 60 1.70 3.42 -15.95
N PRO A 61 1.25 4.24 -16.91
CA PRO A 61 1.48 3.99 -18.34
C PRO A 61 2.95 4.00 -18.76
N HIS A 62 3.82 4.64 -17.97
CA HIS A 62 5.26 4.76 -18.27
C HIS A 62 6.08 3.56 -17.77
N ILE A 63 5.51 2.72 -16.90
CA ILE A 63 6.19 1.57 -16.30
C ILE A 63 6.71 0.57 -17.33
N PRO A 64 5.96 0.16 -18.37
CA PRO A 64 6.47 -0.81 -19.35
C PRO A 64 7.76 -0.35 -20.04
N VAL A 65 7.91 0.96 -20.24
CA VAL A 65 9.09 1.57 -20.90
C VAL A 65 10.21 1.80 -19.90
N HIS A 66 9.93 2.53 -18.82
CA HIS A 66 10.94 3.05 -17.88
C HIS A 66 11.14 2.23 -16.61
N GLY A 67 10.29 1.23 -16.35
CA GLY A 67 10.35 0.40 -15.16
C GLY A 67 9.86 1.09 -13.89
N PHE A 68 10.20 0.50 -12.75
CA PHE A 68 9.88 1.03 -11.42
C PHE A 68 11.02 1.92 -10.93
N THR A 69 11.23 3.03 -11.62
CA THR A 69 12.36 3.94 -11.37
C THR A 69 11.90 5.33 -10.91
N PRO A 70 12.78 6.14 -10.29
CA PRO A 70 12.47 7.54 -9.99
C PRO A 70 12.11 8.35 -11.24
N THR A 71 12.65 7.99 -12.41
CA THR A 71 12.32 8.63 -13.69
C THR A 71 10.83 8.48 -14.03
N THR A 72 10.27 7.29 -13.87
CA THR A 72 8.83 7.04 -14.06
C THR A 72 7.98 7.92 -13.15
N LEU A 73 8.43 8.12 -11.91
CA LEU A 73 7.73 8.97 -10.94
C LEU A 73 7.79 10.45 -11.33
N HIS A 74 8.93 10.93 -11.85
CA HIS A 74 9.07 12.29 -12.34
C HIS A 74 8.17 12.54 -13.57
N LEU A 75 8.14 11.59 -14.51
CA LEU A 75 7.25 11.65 -15.68
C LEU A 75 5.78 11.69 -15.26
N GLY A 76 5.37 10.85 -14.30
CA GLY A 76 4.00 10.90 -13.76
C GLY A 76 3.65 12.22 -13.09
N ALA A 77 4.60 12.84 -12.36
CA ALA A 77 4.38 14.15 -11.75
C ALA A 77 4.18 15.23 -12.81
N LYS A 78 5.02 15.25 -13.85
CA LYS A 78 4.93 16.18 -14.97
C LYS A 78 3.62 16.02 -15.75
N ASP A 79 3.21 14.78 -16.02
CA ASP A 79 1.98 14.48 -16.75
C ASP A 79 0.72 14.85 -15.95
N ALA A 80 0.78 14.72 -14.63
CA ALA A 80 -0.27 15.18 -13.73
C ALA A 80 -0.27 16.71 -13.51
N GLY A 81 0.65 17.45 -14.14
CA GLY A 81 0.74 18.91 -14.06
C GLY A 81 1.43 19.44 -12.80
N TYR A 82 2.17 18.59 -12.08
CA TYR A 82 2.95 18.96 -10.91
C TYR A 82 4.43 19.19 -11.26
N LEU A 83 5.17 19.82 -10.33
CA LEU A 83 6.60 20.04 -10.47
C LEU A 83 7.37 18.76 -10.12
N ASP A 84 8.58 18.60 -10.66
CA ASP A 84 9.47 17.48 -10.32
C ASP A 84 9.75 17.39 -8.81
N ALA A 85 9.74 18.52 -8.09
CA ALA A 85 9.92 18.56 -6.64
C ALA A 85 8.80 17.87 -5.84
N SER A 86 7.64 17.62 -6.46
CA SER A 86 6.52 16.89 -5.85
C SER A 86 6.85 15.42 -5.61
N THR A 87 7.93 14.88 -6.18
CA THR A 87 8.38 13.51 -5.90
C THR A 87 8.87 13.33 -4.47
N ASN A 88 9.18 14.42 -3.76
CA ASN A 88 9.48 14.43 -2.33
C ASN A 88 8.28 14.02 -1.45
N LEU A 89 7.07 13.95 -2.00
CA LEU A 89 5.90 13.38 -1.31
C LEU A 89 6.06 11.87 -1.05
N PHE A 90 6.97 11.20 -1.77
CA PHE A 90 7.15 9.75 -1.71
C PHE A 90 8.45 9.39 -0.97
N PRO A 91 8.42 9.19 0.36
CA PRO A 91 9.62 8.83 1.12
C PRO A 91 10.20 7.47 0.71
N ALA A 92 9.36 6.56 0.19
CA ALA A 92 9.79 5.27 -0.34
C ALA A 92 10.22 5.32 -1.82
N GLY A 93 10.14 6.50 -2.45
CA GLY A 93 10.54 6.75 -3.83
C GLY A 93 9.86 5.80 -4.82
N ALA A 94 10.68 5.09 -5.60
CA ALA A 94 10.21 4.16 -6.63
C ALA A 94 9.32 3.03 -6.09
N PHE A 95 9.47 2.64 -4.82
CA PHE A 95 8.60 1.63 -4.21
C PHE A 95 7.13 2.08 -4.16
N SER A 96 6.86 3.39 -4.07
CA SER A 96 5.48 3.91 -4.09
C SER A 96 4.74 3.56 -5.38
N LEU A 97 5.44 3.44 -6.53
CA LEU A 97 4.86 2.96 -7.79
C LEU A 97 4.44 1.49 -7.68
N VAL A 98 5.29 0.66 -7.07
CA VAL A 98 4.99 -0.77 -6.85
C VAL A 98 3.80 -0.90 -5.91
N HIS A 99 3.82 -0.20 -4.78
CA HIS A 99 2.74 -0.24 -3.79
C HIS A 99 1.41 0.20 -4.40
N TYR A 100 1.41 1.28 -5.19
CA TYR A 100 0.23 1.74 -5.89
C TYR A 100 -0.29 0.73 -6.91
N HIS A 101 0.58 0.09 -7.70
CA HIS A 101 0.19 -1.00 -8.60
C HIS A 101 -0.42 -2.18 -7.84
N LEU A 102 0.17 -2.62 -6.73
CA LEU A 102 -0.38 -3.70 -5.92
C LEU A 102 -1.76 -3.37 -5.37
N TYR A 103 -1.92 -2.16 -4.81
CA TYR A 103 -3.17 -1.66 -4.25
C TYR A 103 -4.28 -1.56 -5.32
N THR A 104 -3.99 -0.90 -6.45
CA THR A 104 -4.96 -0.71 -7.54
C THR A 104 -5.42 -2.03 -8.15
N GLN A 105 -4.50 -2.95 -8.42
CA GLN A 105 -4.84 -4.26 -8.97
C GLN A 105 -5.62 -5.14 -7.98
N ARG A 106 -5.41 -4.97 -6.67
CA ARG A 106 -6.24 -5.62 -5.64
C ARG A 106 -7.66 -5.07 -5.67
N GLN A 107 -7.81 -3.75 -5.64
CA GLN A 107 -9.13 -3.09 -5.69
C GLN A 107 -9.90 -3.43 -6.99
N ALA A 108 -9.20 -3.59 -8.11
CA ALA A 108 -9.80 -3.98 -9.39
C ALA A 108 -10.46 -5.37 -9.37
N LEU A 109 -10.12 -6.25 -8.41
CA LEU A 109 -10.75 -7.57 -8.29
C LEU A 109 -12.24 -7.47 -7.92
N ALA A 110 -12.64 -6.47 -7.15
CA ALA A 110 -14.05 -6.28 -6.78
C ALA A 110 -14.93 -6.01 -8.01
N ALA A 111 -14.36 -5.45 -9.07
CA ALA A 111 -15.06 -5.21 -10.34
C ALA A 111 -15.27 -6.49 -11.18
N ARG A 112 -14.63 -7.62 -10.83
CA ARG A 112 -14.75 -8.92 -11.53
C ARG A 112 -16.01 -9.67 -11.10
N THR A 113 -17.17 -9.07 -11.37
CA THR A 113 -18.48 -9.66 -11.08
C THR A 113 -18.75 -10.92 -11.90
N ASP A 114 -18.09 -11.07 -13.04
CA ASP A 114 -18.05 -12.27 -13.88
C ASP A 114 -17.57 -13.51 -13.10
N ILE A 115 -16.64 -13.32 -12.17
CA ILE A 115 -16.07 -14.40 -11.34
C ILE A 115 -16.78 -14.51 -9.99
N THR A 116 -17.10 -13.38 -9.37
CA THR A 116 -17.72 -13.32 -8.04
C THR A 116 -19.17 -13.81 -8.06
N ASN A 117 -19.94 -13.39 -9.06
CA ASN A 117 -21.35 -13.74 -9.25
C ASN A 117 -21.59 -14.27 -10.67
N PRO A 118 -21.03 -15.43 -11.03
CA PRO A 118 -21.21 -15.99 -12.35
C PRO A 118 -22.69 -16.36 -12.53
N PRO A 119 -23.28 -16.11 -13.72
CA PRO A 119 -24.63 -16.59 -14.00
C PRO A 119 -24.69 -18.10 -13.82
N ALA A 120 -25.80 -18.60 -13.26
CA ALA A 120 -25.97 -20.03 -13.05
C ALA A 120 -25.80 -20.75 -14.41
N PRO A 121 -24.88 -21.74 -14.51
CA PRO A 121 -24.67 -22.43 -15.77
C PRO A 121 -25.96 -23.13 -16.17
N ILE A 122 -26.48 -22.83 -17.36
CA ILE A 122 -27.71 -23.45 -17.85
C ILE A 122 -27.34 -24.80 -18.44
N ASP A 123 -27.97 -25.87 -17.96
CA ASP A 123 -27.77 -27.21 -18.53
C ASP A 123 -28.41 -27.32 -19.94
N ALA A 124 -28.12 -28.39 -20.67
CA ALA A 124 -28.71 -28.63 -21.99
C ALA A 124 -30.26 -28.71 -21.98
N ASN A 125 -30.86 -28.81 -20.79
CA ASN A 125 -32.30 -28.90 -20.57
C ASN A 125 -32.92 -27.58 -20.08
N GLY A 126 -32.16 -26.48 -20.08
CA GLY A 126 -32.65 -25.16 -19.66
C GLY A 126 -32.77 -24.94 -18.14
N LYS A 127 -32.26 -25.86 -17.31
CA LYS A 127 -32.28 -25.75 -15.85
C LYS A 127 -30.99 -25.11 -15.32
N PRO A 128 -31.08 -24.27 -14.27
CA PRO A 128 -29.91 -23.71 -13.63
C PRO A 128 -29.12 -24.81 -12.90
N GLY A 129 -27.88 -25.00 -13.34
CA GLY A 129 -26.87 -25.84 -12.70
C GLY A 129 -26.34 -25.22 -11.42
N ARG A 130 -25.52 -26.00 -10.69
CA ARG A 130 -24.93 -25.56 -9.42
C ARG A 130 -23.95 -24.40 -9.65
N PRO A 131 -23.97 -23.33 -8.82
CA PRO A 131 -23.00 -22.26 -8.92
C PRO A 131 -21.57 -22.76 -8.67
N ALA A 132 -20.58 -22.05 -9.20
CA ALA A 132 -19.18 -22.33 -8.97
C ALA A 132 -18.87 -22.39 -7.46
N GLY A 133 -18.22 -23.45 -7.02
CA GLY A 133 -17.80 -23.59 -5.63
C GLY A 133 -16.75 -22.54 -5.24
N VAL A 134 -16.61 -22.26 -3.94
CA VAL A 134 -15.68 -21.25 -3.40
C VAL A 134 -14.25 -21.47 -3.91
N GLY A 135 -13.75 -22.71 -3.90
CA GLY A 135 -12.41 -23.01 -4.38
C GLY A 135 -12.20 -22.71 -5.88
N ALA A 136 -13.23 -22.89 -6.71
CA ALA A 136 -13.16 -22.52 -8.13
C ALA A 136 -13.10 -21.00 -8.31
N LYS A 137 -13.86 -20.25 -7.50
CA LYS A 137 -13.82 -18.79 -7.49
C LYS A 137 -12.46 -18.26 -7.01
N VAL A 138 -11.90 -18.82 -5.93
CA VAL A 138 -10.56 -18.47 -5.45
C VAL A 138 -9.53 -18.66 -6.56
N LYS A 139 -9.51 -19.83 -7.20
CA LYS A 139 -8.60 -20.10 -8.33
C LYS A 139 -8.76 -19.09 -9.46
N ALA A 140 -9.99 -18.76 -9.85
CA ALA A 140 -10.28 -17.81 -10.92
C ALA A 140 -9.85 -16.38 -10.57
N LEU A 141 -10.12 -15.91 -9.34
CA LEU A 141 -9.70 -14.60 -8.85
C LEU A 141 -8.18 -14.49 -8.78
N THR A 142 -7.49 -15.50 -8.24
CA THR A 142 -6.02 -15.54 -8.20
C THR A 142 -5.44 -15.49 -9.61
N TRP A 143 -6.00 -16.24 -10.55
CA TRP A 143 -5.57 -16.23 -11.95
C TRP A 143 -5.78 -14.87 -12.61
N ALA A 144 -6.97 -14.27 -12.43
CA ALA A 144 -7.27 -12.93 -12.93
C ALA A 144 -6.30 -11.88 -12.37
N ARG A 145 -5.94 -11.97 -11.08
CA ARG A 145 -4.97 -11.09 -10.45
C ARG A 145 -3.58 -11.21 -11.08
N LEU A 146 -3.13 -12.44 -11.35
CA LEU A 146 -1.84 -12.69 -11.97
C LEU A 146 -1.81 -12.17 -13.42
N GLN A 147 -2.88 -12.41 -14.18
CA GLN A 147 -3.01 -11.88 -15.54
C GLN A 147 -2.93 -10.35 -15.60
N ALA A 148 -3.38 -9.66 -14.56
CA ALA A 148 -3.32 -8.21 -14.51
C ALA A 148 -1.89 -7.64 -14.50
N ASN A 149 -0.87 -8.47 -14.27
CA ASN A 149 0.54 -8.08 -14.38
C ASN A 149 1.10 -8.24 -15.81
N ALA A 150 0.35 -8.82 -16.76
CA ALA A 150 0.78 -8.99 -18.15
C ALA A 150 1.37 -7.73 -18.81
N PRO A 151 0.81 -6.50 -18.66
CA PRO A 151 1.36 -5.32 -19.33
C PRO A 151 2.73 -4.88 -18.79
N ILE A 152 3.12 -5.32 -17.60
CA ILE A 152 4.37 -4.91 -16.92
C ILE A 152 5.30 -6.10 -16.67
N ILE A 153 5.10 -7.23 -17.35
CA ILE A 153 5.77 -8.50 -17.05
C ILE A 153 7.30 -8.38 -17.12
N ASP A 154 7.81 -7.63 -18.09
CA ASP A 154 9.25 -7.43 -18.31
C ASP A 154 9.92 -6.65 -17.17
N LYS A 155 9.15 -5.79 -16.49
CA LYS A 155 9.61 -4.95 -15.37
C LYS A 155 9.17 -5.50 -14.02
N TYR A 156 8.41 -6.58 -13.98
CA TYR A 156 7.94 -7.18 -12.74
C TYR A 156 9.07 -7.71 -11.83
N PRO A 157 10.18 -8.28 -12.36
CA PRO A 157 11.32 -8.65 -11.51
C PRO A 157 11.94 -7.46 -10.76
N GLU A 158 11.93 -6.27 -11.36
CA GLU A 158 12.39 -5.03 -10.72
C GLU A 158 11.50 -4.66 -9.53
N ALA A 159 10.16 -4.77 -9.69
CA ALA A 159 9.23 -4.58 -8.58
C ALA A 159 9.47 -5.58 -7.45
N LEU A 160 9.71 -6.86 -7.77
CA LEU A 160 10.00 -7.89 -6.76
C LEU A 160 11.32 -7.60 -6.01
N ALA A 161 12.33 -7.09 -6.72
CA ALA A 161 13.56 -6.63 -6.10
C ALA A 161 13.27 -5.49 -5.11
N LEU A 162 12.50 -4.47 -5.52
CA LEU A 162 12.10 -3.35 -4.67
C LEU A 162 11.32 -3.80 -3.42
N MET A 163 10.41 -4.77 -3.56
CA MET A 163 9.65 -5.34 -2.44
C MET A 163 10.53 -6.11 -1.45
N SER A 164 11.64 -6.68 -1.93
CA SER A 164 12.56 -7.49 -1.13
C SER A 164 13.53 -6.66 -0.29
N LEU A 165 13.59 -5.33 -0.49
CA LEU A 165 14.38 -4.45 0.37
C LEU A 165 13.78 -4.43 1.78
N PHE A 166 14.64 -4.46 2.81
CA PHE A 166 14.21 -4.53 4.21
C PHE A 166 13.14 -3.50 4.60
N GLY A 167 13.28 -2.25 4.16
CA GLY A 167 12.29 -1.19 4.44
C GLY A 167 10.93 -1.40 3.75
N ASN A 168 10.89 -2.18 2.67
CA ASN A 168 9.72 -2.39 1.82
C ASN A 168 9.05 -3.76 2.05
N ILE A 169 9.70 -4.70 2.76
CA ILE A 169 9.13 -6.03 3.02
C ILE A 169 7.82 -5.93 3.81
N SER A 170 7.80 -5.15 4.89
CA SER A 170 6.60 -4.99 5.74
C SER A 170 5.38 -4.47 4.97
N PRO A 171 5.45 -3.34 4.23
CA PRO A 171 4.32 -2.89 3.42
C PRO A 171 3.95 -3.87 2.30
N SER A 172 4.94 -4.52 1.67
CA SER A 172 4.69 -5.53 0.63
C SER A 172 3.90 -6.73 1.14
N LEU A 173 4.29 -7.27 2.30
CA LEU A 173 3.60 -8.40 2.94
C LEU A 173 2.20 -8.00 3.42
N ARG A 174 2.01 -6.76 3.86
CA ARG A 174 0.69 -6.24 4.25
C ARG A 174 -0.27 -6.18 3.07
N GLU A 175 0.17 -5.75 1.89
CA GLU A 175 -0.66 -5.81 0.69
C GLU A 175 -0.94 -7.25 0.26
N LEU A 176 0.03 -8.16 0.40
CA LEU A 176 -0.20 -9.58 0.12
C LEU A 176 -1.25 -10.19 1.06
N SER A 177 -1.19 -9.89 2.37
CA SER A 177 -2.20 -10.36 3.31
C SER A 177 -3.58 -9.77 3.01
N ALA A 178 -3.65 -8.48 2.69
CA ALA A 178 -4.89 -7.83 2.29
C ALA A 178 -5.45 -8.41 0.98
N LEU A 179 -4.59 -8.80 0.05
CA LEU A 179 -4.98 -9.46 -1.20
C LEU A 179 -5.57 -10.84 -0.98
N SER A 180 -4.96 -11.64 -0.10
CA SER A 180 -5.52 -12.94 0.28
C SER A 180 -6.91 -12.78 0.90
N ASP A 181 -7.04 -11.84 1.86
CA ASP A 181 -8.31 -11.58 2.53
C ASP A 181 -9.39 -11.09 1.54
N GLU A 182 -9.03 -10.24 0.58
CA GLU A 182 -9.92 -9.78 -0.51
C GLU A 182 -10.39 -10.93 -1.39
N ILE A 183 -9.50 -11.85 -1.78
CA ILE A 183 -9.85 -13.01 -2.61
C ILE A 183 -10.85 -13.92 -1.89
N TRP A 184 -10.63 -14.19 -0.61
CA TRP A 184 -11.55 -15.01 0.20
C TRP A 184 -12.91 -14.34 0.39
N PHE A 185 -12.90 -13.03 0.64
CA PHE A 185 -14.12 -12.23 0.74
C PHE A 185 -14.93 -12.26 -0.57
N LEU A 186 -14.28 -11.99 -1.71
CA LEU A 186 -14.92 -12.02 -3.03
C LEU A 186 -15.35 -13.43 -3.46
N ALA A 187 -14.64 -14.48 -3.02
CA ALA A 187 -15.06 -15.85 -3.27
C ALA A 187 -16.35 -16.24 -2.51
N GLY A 188 -16.76 -15.43 -1.53
CA GLY A 188 -17.98 -15.64 -0.73
C GLY A 188 -17.79 -16.66 0.39
N ASP A 189 -16.61 -16.70 1.02
CA ASP A 189 -16.41 -17.50 2.21
C ASP A 189 -17.21 -16.91 3.39
N VAL A 190 -17.99 -17.78 4.06
CA VAL A 190 -18.87 -17.42 5.19
C VAL A 190 -18.37 -18.05 6.50
N ALA A 191 -17.22 -18.73 6.47
CA ALA A 191 -16.69 -19.40 7.64
C ALA A 191 -16.25 -18.38 8.72
N VAL A 192 -16.66 -18.63 9.97
CA VAL A 192 -16.32 -17.82 11.14
C VAL A 192 -15.54 -18.68 12.15
N ASP A 193 -14.52 -19.38 11.66
CA ASP A 193 -13.69 -20.31 12.43
C ASP A 193 -12.22 -19.87 12.47
N SER A 194 -11.39 -20.61 13.21
CA SER A 194 -9.94 -20.37 13.27
C SER A 194 -9.22 -20.66 11.94
N SER A 195 -9.92 -21.12 10.90
CA SER A 195 -9.33 -21.47 9.60
C SER A 195 -8.80 -20.28 8.81
N TRP A 196 -9.14 -19.04 9.19
CA TRP A 196 -8.69 -17.81 8.52
C TRP A 196 -7.15 -17.74 8.36
N TYR A 197 -6.39 -18.28 9.32
CA TYR A 197 -4.93 -18.30 9.24
C TYR A 197 -4.42 -19.35 8.24
N THR A 198 -5.03 -20.54 8.21
CA THR A 198 -4.65 -21.62 7.28
C THR A 198 -5.08 -21.32 5.84
N LYS A 199 -6.13 -20.52 5.67
CA LYS A 199 -6.62 -20.03 4.37
C LYS A 199 -5.71 -18.98 3.75
N ARG A 200 -5.04 -18.18 4.58
CA ARG A 200 -4.10 -17.16 4.15
C ARG A 200 -2.74 -17.78 3.82
#